data_AF-A0A1G0HG34-F1
#
_entry.id   AF-A0A1G0HG34-F1
#
_cell.length_a   1.000
_cell.length_b   1.000
_cell.length_c   1.000
_cell.angle_alpha   90.00
_cell.angle_beta   90.00
_cell.angle_gamma   90.00
#
_symmetry.space_group_name_H-M   'P 1'
#
loop_
_entity.id
_entity.type
_entity.pdbx_description
1 polymer ?
#
loop_
_entity_poly.entity_id
_entity_poly.type
_entity_poly.pdbx_seq_one_letter_code
_entity_poly.pdbx_strand_id
1 'polypeptide(L)'
;MNNKTNPIALRRDLGLMGATMMGLGSIIGTGVFVSIGVAAGITGPSVIFAIILAAIVATCNALSSAQLAAQHAVSGGTYEYGYHYLNPTFGFTAGWMFLCAKIASAATAALGFSGYLLHLLGIKTISIIPIAVGITVILTLLVLGGLKRSNIGTCTKQLLQFQ
;
A
#
# COMPACT_ATOMS: atom_id res chain seq x y z
N MET A 1 -18.23 -39.39 -4.07
CA MET A 1 -18.29 -37.93 -3.86
C MET A 1 -17.14 -37.52 -2.93
N ASN A 2 -15.99 -37.12 -3.48
CA ASN A 2 -14.91 -36.52 -2.69
C ASN A 2 -14.30 -35.39 -3.52
N ASN A 3 -14.98 -34.24 -3.50
CA ASN A 3 -14.45 -33.04 -4.13
C ASN A 3 -13.60 -32.31 -3.08
N LYS A 4 -12.32 -32.68 -2.99
CA LYS A 4 -11.33 -31.85 -2.31
C LYS A 4 -11.15 -30.61 -3.19
N THR A 5 -11.89 -29.55 -2.90
CA THR A 5 -11.63 -28.22 -3.45
C THR A 5 -10.21 -27.85 -3.04
N ASN A 6 -9.24 -28.03 -3.95
CA ASN A 6 -7.90 -27.49 -3.80
C ASN A 6 -8.08 -25.98 -3.59
N PRO A 7 -7.81 -25.42 -2.40
CA PRO A 7 -7.90 -23.98 -2.24
C PRO A 7 -6.90 -23.38 -3.22
N ILE A 8 -7.35 -22.42 -4.03
CA ILE A 8 -6.51 -21.70 -4.98
C ILE A 8 -5.50 -20.91 -4.13
N ALA A 9 -4.39 -21.54 -3.76
CA ALA A 9 -3.37 -20.96 -2.94
C ALA A 9 -2.56 -19.98 -3.80
N LEU A 10 -2.48 -18.72 -3.37
CA LEU A 10 -1.67 -17.71 -4.02
C LEU A 10 -0.21 -18.19 -4.09
N ARG A 11 0.33 -18.25 -5.30
CA ARG A 11 1.72 -18.66 -5.54
C ARG A 11 2.64 -17.61 -4.91
N ARG A 12 3.55 -18.07 -4.03
CA ARG A 12 4.55 -17.21 -3.38
C ARG A 12 5.65 -16.86 -4.39
N ASP A 13 5.37 -15.89 -5.25
CA ASP A 13 6.34 -15.40 -6.25
C ASP A 13 7.22 -14.25 -5.72
N LEU A 14 6.93 -13.70 -4.52
CA LEU A 14 7.70 -12.63 -3.91
C LEU A 14 8.63 -13.16 -2.82
N GLY A 15 9.94 -13.13 -3.08
CA GLY A 15 10.97 -13.45 -2.08
C GLY A 15 11.14 -12.33 -1.05
N LEU A 16 11.89 -12.62 0.03
CA LEU A 16 12.11 -11.67 1.13
C LEU A 16 12.62 -10.30 0.63
N MET A 17 13.65 -10.31 -0.22
CA MET A 17 14.24 -9.08 -0.75
C MET A 17 13.26 -8.30 -1.64
N GLY A 18 12.43 -9.00 -2.43
CA GLY A 18 11.39 -8.35 -3.23
C GLY A 18 10.32 -7.69 -2.36
N ALA A 19 9.91 -8.37 -1.29
CA ALA A 19 8.92 -7.86 -0.35
C ALA A 19 9.45 -6.65 0.45
N THR A 20 10.69 -6.70 0.92
CA THR A 20 11.30 -5.59 1.67
C THR A 20 11.53 -4.37 0.78
N MET A 21 12.03 -4.56 -0.45
CA MET A 21 12.23 -3.46 -1.40
C MET A 21 10.91 -2.83 -1.83
N MET A 22 9.86 -3.63 -2.05
CA MET A 22 8.52 -3.12 -2.32
C MET A 22 8.00 -2.27 -1.16
N GLY A 23 8.17 -2.74 0.08
CA GLY A 23 7.79 -1.98 1.28
C GLY A 23 8.57 -0.68 1.44
N LEU A 24 9.90 -0.73 1.34
CA LEU A 24 10.77 0.45 1.43
C LEU A 24 10.45 1.49 0.35
N GLY A 25 10.26 1.06 -0.90
CA GLY A 25 9.86 1.94 -1.99
C GLY A 25 8.54 2.66 -1.71
N SER A 26 7.55 1.95 -1.15
CA SER A 26 6.27 2.54 -0.76
C SER A 26 6.41 3.56 0.37
N ILE A 27 7.27 3.32 1.37
CA ILE A 27 7.45 4.23 2.51
C ILE A 27 8.18 5.50 2.06
N ILE A 28 9.26 5.35 1.29
CA ILE A 28 10.07 6.48 0.82
C ILE A 28 9.24 7.36 -0.13
N GLY A 29 8.50 6.75 -1.07
CA GLY A 29 7.76 7.46 -2.12
C GLY A 29 6.80 8.53 -1.58
N THR A 30 5.83 8.15 -0.75
CA THR A 30 4.86 9.13 -0.21
C THR A 30 5.35 9.79 1.07
N GLY A 31 6.04 9.03 1.94
CA GLY A 31 6.42 9.52 3.27
C GLY A 31 7.47 10.62 3.19
N VAL A 32 8.58 10.36 2.52
CA VAL A 32 9.72 11.30 2.49
C VAL A 32 9.44 12.49 1.57
N PHE A 33 8.89 12.24 0.37
CA PHE A 33 8.69 13.31 -0.61
C PHE A 33 7.46 14.18 -0.35
N VAL A 34 6.41 13.64 0.27
CA VAL A 34 5.16 14.40 0.49
C VAL A 34 5.00 14.79 1.96
N SER A 35 4.99 13.83 2.88
CA SER A 35 4.66 14.11 4.27
C SER A 35 5.70 14.97 5.00
N ILE A 36 7.01 14.76 4.74
CA ILE A 36 8.06 15.57 5.37
C ILE A 36 7.96 17.04 4.92
N GLY A 37 7.69 17.29 3.64
CA GLY A 37 7.53 18.65 3.12
C GLY A 37 6.39 19.41 3.81
N VAL A 38 5.24 18.75 3.97
CA VAL A 38 4.09 19.32 4.69
C VAL A 38 4.43 19.55 6.17
N ALA A 39 5.04 18.57 6.84
CA ALA A 39 5.40 18.67 8.25
C ALA A 39 6.45 19.76 8.52
N ALA A 40 7.44 19.91 7.65
CA ALA A 40 8.45 20.95 7.72
C ALA A 40 7.85 22.35 7.51
N GLY A 41 6.84 22.47 6.64
CA GLY A 41 6.12 23.74 6.44
C GLY A 41 5.33 24.20 7.66
N ILE A 42 4.84 23.27 8.48
CA ILE A 42 4.06 23.57 9.70
C ILE A 42 4.97 23.82 10.90
N THR A 43 5.95 22.94 11.10
CA THR A 43 6.72 22.85 12.35
C THR A 43 8.11 23.48 12.22
N GLY A 44 8.60 23.72 11.00
CA GLY A 44 9.93 24.26 10.75
C GLY A 44 11.04 23.28 11.17
N PRO A 45 12.18 23.78 11.70
CA PRO A 45 13.34 22.94 12.04
C PRO A 45 13.08 21.84 13.08
N SER A 46 12.05 21.99 13.92
CA SER A 46 11.69 20.98 14.95
C SER A 46 10.99 19.75 14.38
N VAL A 47 10.77 19.65 13.06
CA VAL A 47 10.25 18.46 12.38
C VAL A 47 11.06 17.20 12.67
N ILE A 48 12.36 17.33 12.95
CA ILE A 48 13.25 16.21 13.30
C ILE A 48 12.75 15.48 14.55
N PHE A 49 12.29 16.19 15.57
CA PHE A 49 11.76 15.57 16.79
C PHE A 49 10.46 14.80 16.50
N ALA A 50 9.59 15.35 15.66
CA ALA A 50 8.36 14.68 15.23
C ALA A 50 8.67 13.40 14.43
N ILE A 51 9.67 13.42 13.56
CA ILE A 51 10.11 12.26 12.77
C ILE A 51 10.68 11.17 13.69
N ILE A 52 11.53 11.53 14.67
CA ILE A 52 12.08 10.56 15.62
C ILE A 52 10.96 9.87 16.40
N LEU A 53 10.01 10.65 16.93
CA LEU A 53 8.88 10.09 17.67
C LEU A 53 8.01 9.18 16.79
N ALA A 54 7.71 9.61 15.56
CA ALA A 54 6.96 8.82 14.60
C ALA A 54 7.69 7.50 14.24
N ALA A 55 9.02 7.53 14.10
CA ALA A 55 9.83 6.34 13.82
C ALA A 55 9.77 5.31 14.96
N ILE A 56 9.80 5.76 16.21
CA ILE A 56 9.66 4.88 17.38
C ILE A 56 8.29 4.18 17.35
N VAL A 57 7.21 4.95 17.21
CA VAL A 57 5.83 4.42 17.16
C VAL A 57 5.65 3.46 15.97
N ALA A 58 6.16 3.84 14.80
CA ALA A 58 6.10 3.00 13.59
C ALA A 58 6.87 1.69 13.77
N THR A 59 8.03 1.71 14.42
CA THR A 59 8.84 0.51 14.69
C THR A 59 8.11 -0.44 15.64
N CYS A 60 7.53 0.06 16.73
CA CYS A 60 6.71 -0.75 17.63
C CYS A 60 5.53 -1.40 16.89
N ASN A 61 4.82 -0.64 16.05
CA ASN A 61 3.71 -1.15 15.25
C ASN A 61 4.16 -2.20 14.21
N ALA A 62 5.31 -1.97 13.55
CA ALA A 62 5.87 -2.89 12.57
C ALA A 62 6.29 -4.22 13.20
N LEU A 63 6.95 -4.20 14.36
CA LEU A 63 7.33 -5.43 15.08
C LEU A 63 6.11 -6.23 15.51
N SER A 64 5.09 -5.58 16.09
CA SER A 64 3.84 -6.26 16.47
C SER A 64 3.15 -6.90 15.27
N SER A 65 3.04 -6.16 14.16
CA SER A 65 2.46 -6.67 12.91
C SER A 65 3.27 -7.82 12.30
N ALA A 66 4.60 -7.78 12.39
CA ALA A 66 5.49 -8.83 11.90
C ALA A 66 5.34 -10.13 12.71
N GLN A 67 5.16 -10.03 14.04
CA GLN A 67 4.90 -11.19 14.90
C GLN A 67 3.57 -11.86 14.54
N LEU A 68 2.49 -11.07 14.34
CA LEU A 68 1.21 -11.61 13.91
C LEU A 68 1.30 -12.24 12.52
N ALA A 69 2.01 -11.60 11.57
CA ALA A 69 2.20 -12.14 10.22
C ALA A 69 3.02 -13.45 10.20
N ALA A 70 3.95 -13.62 11.14
CA ALA A 70 4.72 -14.85 11.29
C ALA A 70 3.88 -16.00 11.86
N GLN A 71 2.94 -15.70 12.76
CA GLN A 71 2.04 -16.70 13.36
C GLN A 71 0.85 -17.05 12.45
N HIS A 72 0.30 -16.06 11.74
CA HIS A 72 -0.89 -16.20 10.90
C HIS A 72 -0.56 -15.90 9.44
N ALA A 73 -0.13 -16.92 8.71
CA ALA A 73 0.20 -16.83 7.29
C ALA A 73 -1.05 -16.82 6.37
N VAL A 74 -2.04 -15.97 6.70
CA VAL A 74 -3.28 -15.80 5.94
C VAL A 74 -3.30 -14.49 5.17
N SER A 75 -3.96 -14.47 4.03
CA SER A 75 -4.17 -13.24 3.25
C SER A 75 -5.32 -12.45 3.87
N GLY A 76 -5.08 -11.21 4.31
CA GLY A 76 -6.12 -10.33 4.84
C GLY A 76 -5.66 -9.30 5.88
N GLY A 77 -4.46 -9.46 6.44
CA GLY A 77 -3.82 -8.46 7.29
C GLY A 77 -4.64 -8.07 8.53
N THR A 78 -4.76 -6.78 8.81
CA THR A 78 -5.40 -6.25 10.02
C THR A 78 -6.87 -6.64 10.18
N TYR A 79 -7.59 -6.89 9.08
CA TYR A 79 -8.97 -7.39 9.11
C TYR A 79 -9.05 -8.78 9.74
N GLU A 80 -8.25 -9.71 9.25
CA GLU A 80 -8.20 -11.10 9.75
C GLU A 80 -7.73 -11.16 11.19
N TYR A 81 -6.73 -10.33 11.55
CA TYR A 81 -6.24 -10.27 12.93
C TYR A 81 -7.33 -9.77 13.90
N GLY A 82 -8.07 -8.72 13.52
CA GLY A 82 -9.19 -8.22 14.33
C GLY A 82 -10.35 -9.20 14.43
N TYR A 83 -10.63 -9.93 13.36
CA TYR A 83 -11.65 -10.97 13.33
C TYR A 83 -11.30 -12.15 14.24
N HIS A 84 -10.02 -12.55 14.26
CA HIS A 84 -9.56 -13.71 15.03
C HIS A 84 -9.38 -13.43 16.52
N TYR A 85 -8.89 -12.24 16.90
CA TYR A 85 -8.49 -11.94 18.28
C TYR A 85 -9.44 -11.04 19.06
N LEU A 86 -10.27 -10.22 18.41
CA LEU A 86 -11.17 -9.28 19.11
C LEU A 86 -12.65 -9.67 18.94
N ASN A 87 -13.21 -9.41 17.76
CA ASN A 87 -14.61 -9.67 17.44
C ASN A 87 -14.81 -9.47 15.92
N PRO A 88 -15.72 -10.23 15.28
CA PRO A 88 -16.14 -9.97 13.90
C PRO A 88 -16.41 -8.50 13.56
N THR A 89 -17.09 -7.75 14.44
CA THR A 89 -17.43 -6.33 14.20
C THR A 89 -16.19 -5.42 14.24
N PHE A 90 -15.22 -5.72 15.10
CA PHE A 90 -13.96 -4.97 15.17
C PHE A 90 -13.04 -5.29 14.00
N GLY A 91 -13.01 -6.54 13.54
CA GLY A 91 -12.32 -6.93 12.30
C GLY A 91 -12.88 -6.16 11.09
N PHE A 92 -14.21 -6.13 10.94
CA PHE A 92 -14.87 -5.40 9.84
C PHE A 92 -14.58 -3.90 9.85
N THR A 93 -14.72 -3.24 11.00
CA THR A 93 -14.43 -1.80 11.13
C THR A 93 -12.95 -1.49 10.89
N ALA A 94 -12.02 -2.34 11.37
CA ALA A 94 -10.59 -2.20 11.09
C ALA A 94 -10.28 -2.33 9.59
N GLY A 95 -10.91 -3.27 8.89
CA GLY A 95 -10.79 -3.42 7.44
C GLY A 95 -11.28 -2.18 6.67
N TRP A 96 -12.43 -1.64 7.04
CA TRP A 96 -12.98 -0.43 6.41
C TRP A 96 -12.12 0.81 6.66
N MET A 97 -11.65 0.99 7.91
CA MET A 97 -10.75 2.07 8.26
C MET A 97 -9.41 1.97 7.51
N PHE A 98 -8.88 0.76 7.36
CA PHE A 98 -7.67 0.52 6.58
C PHE A 98 -7.87 0.88 5.10
N LEU A 99 -8.99 0.49 4.50
CA LEU A 99 -9.32 0.85 3.12
C LEU A 99 -9.37 2.37 2.93
N CYS A 100 -10.11 3.08 3.79
CA CYS A 100 -10.18 4.54 3.76
C CYS A 100 -8.79 5.19 3.90
N ALA A 101 -7.96 4.69 4.81
CA ALA A 101 -6.59 5.18 5.00
C ALA A 101 -5.72 4.98 3.76
N LYS A 102 -5.83 3.83 3.08
CA LYS A 102 -5.10 3.56 1.82
C LYS A 102 -5.57 4.46 0.67
N ILE A 103 -6.87 4.73 0.58
CA ILE A 103 -7.43 5.69 -0.40
C ILE A 103 -6.89 7.09 -0.14
N ALA A 104 -6.94 7.56 1.12
CA ALA A 104 -6.40 8.85 1.51
C ALA A 104 -4.89 8.95 1.20
N SER A 105 -4.13 7.90 1.47
CA SER A 105 -2.70 7.82 1.14
C SER A 105 -2.45 7.92 -0.37
N ALA A 106 -3.25 7.23 -1.19
CA ALA A 106 -3.15 7.31 -2.65
C ALA A 106 -3.48 8.72 -3.16
N ALA A 107 -4.50 9.37 -2.61
CA ALA A 107 -4.84 10.75 -2.93
C ALA A 107 -3.70 11.72 -2.57
N THR A 108 -3.11 11.57 -1.38
CA THR A 108 -1.94 12.35 -0.96
C THR A 108 -0.75 12.15 -1.89
N ALA A 109 -0.49 10.92 -2.33
CA ALA A 109 0.56 10.60 -3.31
C ALA A 109 0.33 11.33 -4.64
N ALA A 110 -0.89 11.24 -5.16
CA ALA A 110 -1.26 11.87 -6.44
C ALA A 110 -1.17 13.39 -6.36
N LEU A 111 -1.62 14.00 -5.26
CA LEU A 111 -1.49 15.44 -5.02
C LEU A 111 -0.03 15.87 -4.90
N GLY A 112 0.78 15.14 -4.16
CA GLY A 112 2.22 15.41 -4.02
C GLY A 112 2.94 15.36 -5.36
N PHE A 113 2.73 14.30 -6.14
CA PHE A 113 3.31 14.18 -7.48
C PHE A 113 2.84 15.30 -8.42
N SER A 114 1.54 15.62 -8.41
CA SER A 114 0.99 16.70 -9.24
C SER A 114 1.61 18.06 -8.89
N GLY A 115 1.85 18.31 -7.61
CA GLY A 115 2.54 19.51 -7.14
C GLY A 115 3.97 19.61 -7.68
N TYR A 116 4.74 18.53 -7.60
CA TYR A 116 6.09 18.48 -8.18
C TYR A 116 6.09 18.68 -9.70
N LEU A 117 5.16 18.03 -10.41
CA LEU A 117 5.06 18.12 -11.86
C LEU A 117 4.71 19.54 -12.33
N LEU A 118 3.74 20.18 -11.66
CA LEU A 118 3.35 21.55 -11.97
C LEU A 118 4.46 22.56 -11.68
N HIS A 119 5.20 22.36 -10.58
CA HIS A 119 6.36 23.19 -10.25
C HIS A 119 7.44 23.10 -11.33
N LEU A 120 7.71 21.89 -11.83
CA LEU A 120 8.68 21.67 -12.90
C LEU A 120 8.27 22.33 -14.23
N LEU A 121 6.98 22.38 -14.52
CA LEU A 121 6.43 22.97 -15.75
C LEU A 121 6.15 24.48 -15.65
N GLY A 122 6.29 25.09 -14.47
CA GLY A 122 6.00 26.51 -14.23
C GLY A 122 4.52 26.90 -14.34
N ILE A 123 3.61 25.93 -14.27
CA ILE A 123 2.16 26.14 -14.45
C ILE A 123 1.49 26.45 -13.10
N LYS A 124 0.69 27.52 -13.04
CA LYS A 124 0.03 28.01 -11.81
C LYS A 124 -1.03 27.04 -11.27
N THR A 125 -1.16 27.01 -9.93
CA THR A 125 -1.93 26.11 -9.04
C THR A 125 -3.37 25.73 -9.41
N ILE A 126 -4.04 26.45 -10.32
CA ILE A 126 -5.47 26.22 -10.63
C ILE A 126 -5.75 24.80 -11.19
N SER A 127 -4.72 24.12 -11.71
CA SER A 127 -4.85 22.80 -12.36
C SER A 127 -4.42 21.60 -11.50
N ILE A 128 -4.11 21.74 -10.21
CA ILE A 128 -3.56 20.62 -9.43
C ILE A 128 -4.55 19.46 -9.25
N ILE A 129 -5.83 19.77 -9.02
CA ILE A 129 -6.90 18.78 -8.81
C ILE A 129 -7.15 17.94 -10.08
N PRO A 130 -7.38 18.52 -11.27
CA PRO A 130 -7.63 17.71 -12.47
C PRO A 130 -6.42 16.86 -12.86
N ILE A 131 -5.18 17.33 -12.63
CA ILE A 131 -3.96 16.57 -12.91
C ILE A 131 -3.84 15.38 -11.96
N ALA A 132 -4.08 15.58 -10.66
CA ALA A 132 -4.04 14.49 -9.66
C ALA A 132 -5.08 13.40 -9.95
N VAL A 133 -6.29 13.80 -10.34
CA VAL A 133 -7.33 12.86 -10.78
C VAL A 133 -6.89 12.13 -12.04
N GLY A 134 -6.36 12.84 -13.04
CA GLY A 134 -5.83 12.25 -14.27
C GLY A 134 -4.75 11.20 -14.01
N ILE A 135 -3.76 11.51 -13.17
CA ILE A 135 -2.69 10.57 -12.77
C ILE A 135 -3.26 9.36 -12.05
N THR A 136 -4.22 9.56 -11.13
CA THR A 136 -4.84 8.46 -10.38
C THR A 136 -5.58 7.51 -11.32
N VAL A 137 -6.33 8.05 -12.29
CA VAL A 137 -7.03 7.26 -13.31
C VAL A 137 -6.04 6.51 -14.20
N ILE A 138 -4.98 7.17 -14.67
CA ILE A 138 -3.94 6.54 -15.49
C ILE A 138 -3.24 5.40 -14.73
N LEU A 139 -2.83 5.64 -13.47
CA LEU A 139 -2.22 4.61 -12.64
C LEU A 139 -3.18 3.45 -12.38
N THR A 140 -4.47 3.74 -12.16
CA THR A 140 -5.50 2.70 -11.99
C THR A 140 -5.63 1.86 -13.25
N LEU A 141 -5.68 2.47 -14.43
CA LEU A 141 -5.73 1.75 -15.71
C LEU A 141 -4.47 0.92 -15.94
N LEU A 142 -3.29 1.46 -15.61
CA LEU A 142 -2.01 0.76 -15.72
C LEU A 142 -1.97 -0.45 -14.79
N VAL A 143 -2.40 -0.29 -13.54
CA VAL A 143 -2.48 -1.39 -12.56
C VAL A 143 -3.47 -2.45 -13.05
N LEU A 144 -4.65 -2.08 -13.53
CA LEU A 144 -5.62 -3.02 -14.09
C LEU A 144 -5.06 -3.80 -15.29
N GLY A 145 -4.32 -3.11 -16.18
CA GLY A 145 -3.62 -3.74 -17.29
C GLY A 145 -2.52 -4.71 -16.84
N GLY A 146 -1.74 -4.32 -15.83
CA GLY A 146 -0.70 -5.15 -15.22
C GLY A 146 -1.27 -6.39 -14.54
N LEU A 147 -2.36 -6.25 -13.78
CA LEU A 147 -3.08 -7.35 -13.14
C LEU A 147 -3.62 -8.34 -14.19
N LYS A 148 -4.19 -7.85 -15.30
CA LYS A 148 -4.62 -8.73 -16.41
C LYS A 148 -3.46 -9.53 -16.99
N ARG A 149 -2.31 -8.92 -17.25
CA ARG A 149 -1.13 -9.61 -17.80
C ARG A 149 -0.52 -10.59 -16.79
N SER A 150 -0.50 -10.23 -15.51
CA SER A 150 0.00 -11.10 -14.44
C SER A 150 -0.91 -12.32 -14.24
N ASN A 151 -2.23 -12.14 -14.28
CA ASN A 151 -3.18 -13.25 -14.20
C ASN A 151 -3.08 -14.20 -15.40
N ILE A 152 -2.87 -13.67 -16.61
CA ILE A 152 -2.65 -14.48 -17.82
C ILE A 152 -1.34 -15.27 -17.72
N GLY A 153 -0.24 -14.64 -17.26
CA GLY A 153 1.05 -15.32 -17.08
C GLY A 153 1.01 -16.46 -16.06
N THR A 154 0.25 -16.29 -14.98
CA THR A 154 0.03 -17.34 -13.97
C THR A 154 -0.79 -18.49 -14.55
N CYS A 155 -1.85 -18.21 -15.31
CA CYS A 155 -2.70 -19.21 -15.93
C CYS A 155 -1.94 -20.06 -16.98
N THR A 156 -1.10 -19.43 -17.80
CA THR A 156 -0.29 -20.13 -18.81
C THR A 156 0.76 -21.05 -18.18
N LYS A 157 1.40 -20.62 -17.08
CA LYS A 157 2.33 -21.49 -16.32
C LYS A 157 1.64 -22.64 -15.61
N GLN A 158 0.40 -22.46 -15.14
CA GLN A 158 -0.39 -23.54 -14.55
C GLN A 158 -0.77 -24.58 -15.60
N LEU A 159 -1.19 -24.19 -16.80
CA LEU A 159 -1.55 -25.12 -17.88
C LEU A 159 -0.35 -25.96 -18.37
N LEU A 160 0.86 -25.38 -18.42
CA LEU A 160 2.08 -26.10 -18.78
C LEU A 160 2.58 -27.10 -17.71
N GLN A 161 2.08 -27.03 -16.48
CA GLN A 161 2.36 -28.03 -15.43
C GLN A 161 1.40 -29.23 -15.49
N PHE A 162 0.35 -29.15 -16.31
CA PHE A 162 -0.63 -30.22 -16.54
C PHE A 162 -0.44 -30.97 -17.89
N GLN A 163 0.58 -30.60 -18.67
CA GLN A 163 1.07 -31.38 -19.81
C GLN A 163 2.39 -32.08 -19.45
#